data_AF-A0A6N6KW38-F1
#
_entry.id   AF-A0A6N6KW38-F1
#
_cell.length_a   1.000
_cell.length_b   1.000
_cell.length_c   1.000
_cell.angle_alpha   90.00
_cell.angle_beta   90.00
_cell.angle_gamma   90.00
#
_symmetry.space_group_name_H-M   'P 1'
#
loop_
_entity.id
_entity.type
_entity.pdbx_description
1 polymer ?
#
loop_
_entity_poly.entity_id
_entity_poly.type
_entity_poly.pdbx_seq_one_letter_code
_entity_poly.pdbx_strand_id
1 'polypeptide(L)'
;MARRFPLSLIKQALLGLGLEVALAGCIFGPLSTPTPVPVLADCFVNFHLSAWVDADGDGNRDEGEAPLQGVEFFVNGPYASSVAGGKGTSDENGEASIDTWSPGGCLENAEFSVLAETPEGYELTTISPIVHDGSTGLNGDYAFGFAPIDGTP
;
A
#
# COMPACT_ATOMS: atom_id res chain seq x y z
N MET A 1 19.97 -59.98 -35.63
CA MET A 1 21.37 -59.56 -35.91
C MET A 1 21.48 -59.15 -37.38
N ALA A 2 21.86 -57.89 -37.61
CA ALA A 2 22.25 -57.25 -38.88
C ALA A 2 21.31 -57.35 -40.11
N ARG A 3 20.57 -56.27 -40.39
CA ARG A 3 20.09 -55.94 -41.75
C ARG A 3 20.94 -54.81 -42.34
N ARG A 4 21.44 -55.09 -43.54
CA ARG A 4 22.35 -54.30 -44.35
C ARG A 4 21.63 -53.09 -44.96
N PHE A 5 22.32 -51.95 -45.04
CA PHE A 5 22.00 -50.92 -46.03
C PHE A 5 23.27 -50.64 -46.87
N PRO A 6 23.17 -50.64 -48.21
CA PRO A 6 24.32 -50.59 -49.09
C PRO A 6 24.80 -49.16 -49.38
N LEU A 7 26.11 -49.06 -49.64
CA LEU A 7 26.79 -47.91 -50.23
C LEU A 7 26.25 -47.61 -51.64
N SER A 8 26.10 -46.32 -51.95
CA SER A 8 26.18 -45.78 -53.31
C SER A 8 26.27 -44.25 -53.20
N LEU A 9 27.05 -43.45 -53.94
CA LEU A 9 28.20 -43.61 -54.84
C LEU A 9 28.44 -42.17 -55.40
N ILE A 10 29.69 -41.77 -55.68
CA ILE A 10 30.09 -40.75 -56.70
C ILE A 10 29.74 -39.26 -56.42
N LYS A 11 30.49 -38.22 -56.83
CA LYS A 11 31.89 -37.91 -57.24
C LYS A 11 31.97 -36.36 -57.23
N GLN A 12 33.11 -35.84 -56.74
CA GLN A 12 33.88 -34.65 -57.18
C GLN A 12 33.21 -33.53 -58.00
N ALA A 13 33.43 -32.27 -57.59
CA ALA A 13 34.04 -31.24 -58.46
C ALA A 13 34.47 -30.00 -57.64
N LEU A 14 35.70 -29.55 -57.90
CA LEU A 14 36.33 -28.34 -57.37
C LEU A 14 35.84 -27.06 -58.06
N LEU A 15 36.08 -25.94 -57.36
CA LEU A 15 36.35 -24.58 -57.86
C LEU A 15 35.20 -23.75 -58.43
N GLY A 16 34.78 -22.78 -57.61
CA GLY A 16 34.07 -21.58 -58.04
C GLY A 16 34.32 -20.47 -57.04
N LEU A 17 35.41 -19.73 -57.23
CA LEU A 17 35.75 -18.52 -56.49
C LEU A 17 34.79 -17.41 -56.95
N GLY A 18 33.65 -17.29 -56.27
CA GLY A 18 32.71 -16.19 -56.42
C GLY A 18 32.89 -15.21 -55.26
N LEU A 19 33.58 -14.11 -55.54
CA LEU A 19 33.68 -12.95 -54.65
C LEU A 19 32.30 -12.25 -54.65
N GLU A 20 31.40 -12.70 -53.80
CA GLU A 20 30.18 -11.95 -53.48
C GLU A 20 30.58 -10.81 -52.54
N VAL A 21 30.65 -9.60 -53.08
CA VAL A 21 30.78 -8.37 -52.29
C VAL A 21 29.56 -8.31 -51.37
N ALA A 22 29.75 -8.69 -50.11
CA ALA A 22 28.77 -8.44 -49.07
C ALA A 22 28.63 -6.91 -48.94
N LEU A 23 27.64 -6.33 -49.63
CA LEU A 23 27.03 -5.10 -49.12
C LEU A 23 26.39 -5.48 -47.79
N ALA A 24 27.18 -5.39 -46.73
CA ALA A 24 26.69 -5.33 -45.37
C ALA A 24 25.88 -4.04 -45.24
N GLY A 25 24.64 -4.08 -45.72
CA GLY A 25 23.62 -3.14 -45.31
C GLY A 25 23.47 -3.31 -43.81
N CYS A 26 24.07 -2.41 -43.04
CA CYS A 26 23.70 -2.23 -41.65
C CYS A 26 22.25 -1.79 -41.63
N ILE A 27 21.34 -2.77 -41.52
CA ILE A 27 19.96 -2.51 -41.12
C ILE A 27 20.08 -2.00 -39.69
N PHE A 28 20.14 -0.69 -39.52
CA PHE A 28 19.85 -0.05 -38.25
C PHE A 28 18.40 -0.38 -37.94
N GLY A 29 18.17 -1.42 -37.13
CA GLY A 29 16.87 -1.65 -36.51
C GLY A 29 16.44 -0.38 -35.77
N PRO A 30 15.12 -0.15 -35.59
CA PRO A 30 14.65 1.00 -34.83
C PRO A 30 15.34 1.02 -33.46
N LEU A 31 15.94 2.15 -33.10
CA LEU A 31 16.44 2.35 -31.74
C LEU A 31 15.26 2.10 -30.80
N SER A 32 15.28 1.00 -30.05
CA SER A 32 14.47 0.89 -28.85
C SER A 32 14.95 1.99 -27.92
N THR A 33 14.16 3.05 -27.80
CA THR A 33 14.31 3.99 -26.70
C THR A 33 14.23 3.17 -25.42
N PRO A 34 15.24 3.24 -24.52
CA PRO A 34 15.10 2.56 -23.24
C PRO A 34 13.85 3.12 -22.57
N THR A 35 12.91 2.25 -22.23
CA THR A 35 11.80 2.66 -21.36
C THR A 35 12.44 3.18 -20.08
N PRO A 36 12.18 4.43 -19.66
CA PRO A 36 12.70 4.92 -18.40
C PRO A 36 12.26 3.95 -17.31
N VAL A 37 13.21 3.48 -16.48
CA VAL A 37 12.88 2.69 -15.31
C VAL A 37 11.95 3.56 -14.45
N PRO A 38 10.75 3.06 -14.07
CA PRO A 38 9.87 3.84 -13.22
C PRO A 38 10.61 4.12 -11.91
N VAL A 39 10.83 5.41 -11.64
CA VAL A 39 11.33 5.85 -10.33
C VAL A 39 10.16 5.70 -9.38
N LEU A 40 10.15 4.62 -8.60
CA LEU A 40 9.15 4.42 -7.57
C LEU A 40 9.52 5.33 -6.41
N ALA A 41 8.78 6.44 -6.27
CA ALA A 41 8.93 7.33 -5.13
C ALA A 41 8.40 6.67 -3.86
N ASP A 42 9.04 6.96 -2.73
CA ASP A 42 8.51 6.60 -1.43
C ASP A 42 7.19 7.36 -1.20
N CYS A 43 6.25 6.72 -0.52
CA CYS A 43 4.93 7.27 -0.26
C CYS A 43 4.77 7.53 1.23
N PHE A 44 4.23 8.68 1.60
CA PHE A 44 3.88 9.03 2.97
C PHE A 44 2.36 9.16 3.07
N VAL A 45 1.79 8.54 4.09
CA VAL A 45 0.35 8.54 4.37
C VAL A 45 0.16 9.04 5.79
N ASN A 46 -0.84 9.88 5.99
CA ASN A 46 -1.20 10.44 7.28
C ASN A 46 -2.62 10.03 7.65
N PHE A 47 -2.78 9.42 8.81
CA PHE A 47 -4.08 9.11 9.42
C PHE A 47 -4.39 10.19 10.44
N HIS A 48 -5.44 10.98 10.18
CA HIS A 48 -5.95 11.96 11.13
C HIS A 48 -7.06 11.31 11.96
N LEU A 49 -6.95 11.33 13.28
CA LEU A 49 -7.83 10.60 14.18
C LEU A 49 -8.44 11.55 15.19
N SER A 50 -9.74 11.40 15.47
CA SER A 50 -10.45 12.19 16.46
C SER A 50 -11.24 11.30 17.42
N ALA A 51 -11.31 11.70 18.68
CA ALA A 51 -12.17 11.12 19.70
C ALA A 51 -13.00 12.20 20.40
N TRP A 52 -14.25 11.88 20.68
CA TRP A 52 -15.16 12.76 21.41
C TRP A 52 -15.97 11.98 22.45
N VAL A 53 -16.48 12.73 23.43
CA VAL A 53 -17.47 12.26 24.38
C VAL A 53 -18.83 12.24 23.68
N ASP A 54 -19.30 11.03 23.37
CA ASP A 54 -20.62 10.77 22.80
C ASP A 54 -21.64 10.80 23.95
N ALA A 55 -22.21 11.96 24.21
CA ALA A 55 -22.94 12.23 25.45
C ALA A 55 -24.32 11.55 25.48
N ASP A 56 -24.92 11.29 24.32
CA ASP A 56 -26.22 10.64 24.21
C ASP A 56 -26.13 9.16 23.75
N GLY A 57 -24.93 8.73 23.34
CA GLY A 57 -24.60 7.35 23.04
C GLY A 57 -25.08 6.89 21.68
N ASP A 58 -25.33 7.79 20.74
CA ASP A 58 -25.93 7.49 19.44
C ASP A 58 -24.90 7.12 18.35
N GLY A 59 -23.60 7.29 18.64
CA GLY A 59 -22.48 7.00 17.75
C GLY A 59 -22.22 8.06 16.69
N ASN A 60 -22.94 9.19 16.70
CA ASN A 60 -22.69 10.35 15.87
C ASN A 60 -21.92 11.41 16.67
N ARG A 61 -21.35 12.38 15.97
CA ARG A 61 -20.73 13.55 16.59
C ARG A 61 -21.68 14.73 16.50
N ASP A 62 -22.23 15.12 17.64
CA ASP A 62 -23.20 16.21 17.75
C ASP A 62 -22.57 17.54 18.15
N GLU A 63 -23.32 18.63 17.91
CA GLU A 63 -22.90 19.96 18.32
C GLU A 63 -22.86 20.06 19.85
N GLY A 64 -21.69 20.41 20.39
CA GLY A 64 -21.48 20.57 21.83
C GLY A 64 -20.86 19.37 22.52
N GLU A 65 -20.68 18.25 21.81
CA GLU A 65 -19.94 17.11 22.32
C GLU A 65 -18.46 17.42 22.46
N ALA A 66 -17.93 17.15 23.65
CA ALA A 66 -16.58 17.55 24.02
C ALA A 66 -15.53 16.64 23.39
N PRO A 67 -14.34 17.16 23.04
CA PRO A 67 -13.22 16.31 22.65
C PRO A 67 -12.78 15.40 23.81
N LEU A 68 -12.29 14.20 23.48
CA LEU A 68 -11.80 13.23 24.48
C LEU A 68 -10.29 13.03 24.35
N GLN A 69 -9.54 13.51 25.33
CA GLN A 69 -8.09 13.36 25.43
C GLN A 69 -7.69 11.98 25.96
N GLY A 70 -6.52 11.49 25.54
CA GLY A 70 -5.89 10.29 26.10
C GLY A 70 -6.36 8.97 25.51
N VAL A 71 -7.17 8.98 24.45
CA VAL A 71 -7.58 7.78 23.72
C VAL A 71 -6.41 7.23 22.93
N GLU A 72 -6.08 5.95 23.10
CA GLU A 72 -5.03 5.28 22.33
C GLU A 72 -5.59 4.74 20.99
N PHE A 73 -4.89 5.03 19.90
CA PHE A 73 -5.23 4.60 18.55
C PHE A 73 -4.16 3.70 17.95
N PHE A 74 -4.60 2.78 17.10
CA PHE A 74 -3.75 1.79 16.45
C PHE A 74 -4.10 1.68 14.96
N VAL A 75 -3.09 1.82 14.11
CA VAL A 75 -3.17 1.56 12.68
C VAL A 75 -2.45 0.27 12.38
N ASN A 76 -3.16 -0.69 11.81
CA ASN A 76 -2.58 -1.94 11.32
C ASN A 76 -2.62 -1.97 9.79
N GLY A 77 -1.56 -2.49 9.19
CA GLY A 77 -1.43 -2.62 7.74
C GLY A 77 0.04 -2.64 7.33
N PRO A 78 0.33 -2.76 6.02
CA PRO A 78 1.70 -2.72 5.52
C PRO A 78 2.41 -1.44 5.95
N TYR A 79 3.60 -1.60 6.53
CA TYR A 79 4.44 -0.51 7.02
C TYR A 79 3.82 0.39 8.10
N ALA A 80 2.61 0.14 8.61
CA ALA A 80 2.00 0.98 9.65
C ALA A 80 2.87 1.09 10.91
N SER A 81 3.64 0.06 11.23
CA SER A 81 4.58 0.06 12.36
C SER A 81 5.91 0.80 12.10
N SER A 82 6.12 1.31 10.89
CA SER A 82 7.38 1.93 10.47
C SER A 82 7.63 3.30 11.11
N VAL A 83 6.56 3.99 11.54
CA VAL A 83 6.61 5.26 12.27
C VAL A 83 5.78 5.11 13.54
N ALA A 84 6.38 5.44 14.69
CA ALA A 84 5.75 5.36 16.02
C ALA A 84 5.05 4.01 16.35
N GLY A 85 5.38 2.93 15.64
CA GLY A 85 4.73 1.63 15.81
C GLY A 85 3.26 1.58 15.39
N GLY A 86 2.78 2.55 14.59
CA GLY A 86 1.38 2.64 14.17
C GLY A 86 0.46 3.05 15.31
N LYS A 87 0.98 3.78 16.30
CA LYS A 87 0.25 4.19 17.50
C LYS A 87 0.16 5.71 17.61
N GLY A 88 -0.94 6.19 18.17
CA GLY A 88 -1.18 7.59 18.48
C GLY A 88 -2.04 7.72 19.74
N THR A 89 -2.03 8.90 20.36
CA THR A 89 -2.87 9.20 21.53
C THR A 89 -3.52 10.55 21.31
N SER A 90 -4.83 10.67 21.57
CA SER A 90 -5.53 11.93 21.41
C SER A 90 -5.03 13.02 22.37
N ASP A 91 -4.91 14.23 21.86
CA ASP A 91 -4.50 15.42 22.61
C ASP A 91 -5.70 16.10 23.32
N GLU A 92 -5.49 17.31 23.85
CA GLU A 92 -6.54 18.07 24.55
C GLU A 92 -7.73 18.46 23.66
N ASN A 93 -7.55 18.43 22.33
CA ASN A 93 -8.60 18.65 21.35
C ASN A 93 -9.22 17.34 20.87
N GLY A 94 -8.84 16.21 21.46
CA GLY A 94 -9.34 14.89 21.07
C GLY A 94 -8.71 14.40 19.77
N GLU A 95 -7.66 15.05 19.26
CA GLU A 95 -7.08 14.77 17.95
C GLU A 95 -5.74 14.01 18.08
N ALA A 96 -5.45 13.15 17.11
CA ALA A 96 -4.16 12.48 16.95
C ALA A 96 -3.80 12.37 15.46
N SER A 97 -2.50 12.21 15.18
CA SER A 97 -2.02 11.96 13.83
C SER A 97 -0.98 10.84 13.84
N ILE A 98 -1.14 9.88 12.94
CA ILE A 98 -0.20 8.78 12.75
C ILE A 98 0.28 8.82 11.31
N ASP A 99 1.57 9.03 11.12
CA ASP A 99 2.19 8.93 9.81
C ASP A 99 2.60 7.47 9.54
N THR A 100 2.61 7.07 8.27
CA THR A 100 3.26 5.86 7.80
C THR A 100 3.96 6.15 6.49
N TRP A 101 4.94 5.32 6.14
CA TRP A 101 5.61 5.44 4.85
C TRP A 101 5.82 4.06 4.21
N SER A 102 5.87 4.05 2.87
CA SER A 102 6.14 2.86 2.08
C SER A 102 7.31 3.12 1.14
N PRO A 103 8.36 2.26 1.17
CA PRO A 103 9.47 2.36 0.23
C PRO A 103 9.07 1.91 -1.17
N GLY A 104 9.49 2.66 -2.18
CA GLY A 104 9.42 2.21 -3.57
C GLY A 104 7.99 1.96 -4.07
N GLY A 105 7.03 2.79 -3.66
CA GLY A 105 5.66 2.78 -4.20
C GLY A 105 4.61 3.14 -3.15
N CYS A 106 3.49 3.69 -3.62
CA CYS A 106 2.33 3.95 -2.76
C CYS A 106 1.53 2.70 -2.45
N LEU A 107 0.87 2.75 -1.30
CA LEU A 107 0.07 1.68 -0.72
C LEU A 107 -1.34 1.61 -1.32
N GLU A 108 -1.44 1.84 -2.63
CA GLU A 108 -2.70 1.75 -3.34
C GLU A 108 -3.23 0.32 -3.27
N ASN A 109 -4.50 0.17 -2.90
CA ASN A 109 -5.16 -1.12 -2.69
C ASN A 109 -4.57 -1.97 -1.54
N ALA A 110 -3.74 -1.38 -0.67
CA ALA A 110 -3.32 -2.04 0.56
C ALA A 110 -4.42 -1.90 1.62
N GLU A 111 -4.74 -3.00 2.29
CA GLU A 111 -5.71 -3.00 3.37
C GLU A 111 -5.11 -2.41 4.65
N PHE A 112 -5.83 -1.48 5.28
CA PHE A 112 -5.51 -0.91 6.57
C PHE A 112 -6.71 -1.04 7.52
N SER A 113 -6.43 -1.14 8.81
CA SER A 113 -7.45 -1.04 9.85
C SER A 113 -7.04 -0.04 10.92
N VAL A 114 -8.00 0.75 11.36
CA VAL A 114 -7.83 1.76 12.41
C VAL A 114 -8.69 1.36 13.60
N LEU A 115 -8.06 1.23 14.76
CA LEU A 115 -8.65 0.84 16.03
C LEU A 115 -8.49 1.98 17.04
N ALA A 116 -9.48 2.14 17.92
CA ALA A 116 -9.38 2.96 19.11
C ALA A 116 -9.57 2.06 20.34
N GLU A 117 -8.68 2.18 21.32
CA GLU A 117 -8.83 1.50 22.61
C GLU A 117 -9.78 2.29 23.51
N THR A 118 -10.74 1.59 24.11
CA THR A 118 -11.75 2.19 24.98
C THR A 118 -11.11 2.66 26.30
N PRO A 119 -11.15 3.97 26.63
CA PRO A 119 -10.67 4.47 27.91
C PRO A 119 -11.49 3.95 29.09
N GLU A 120 -10.90 3.94 30.28
CA GLU A 120 -11.62 3.63 31.52
C GLU A 120 -12.77 4.63 31.74
N GLY A 121 -13.95 4.13 32.10
CA GLY A 121 -15.13 4.97 32.32
C GLY A 121 -15.99 5.25 31.09
N TYR A 122 -15.63 4.68 29.93
CA TYR A 122 -16.37 4.88 28.69
C TYR A 122 -16.73 3.55 28.02
N GLU A 123 -17.73 3.61 27.15
CA GLU A 123 -18.07 2.58 26.17
C GLU A 123 -17.94 3.16 24.77
N LEU A 124 -17.37 2.37 23.85
CA LEU A 124 -17.23 2.77 22.44
C LEU A 124 -18.60 2.64 21.75
N THR A 125 -19.06 3.71 21.10
CA THR A 125 -20.37 3.77 20.42
C THR A 125 -20.28 3.73 18.89
N THR A 126 -19.08 3.98 18.36
CA THR A 126 -18.77 3.93 16.94
C THR A 126 -18.21 2.59 16.49
N ILE A 127 -18.17 2.36 15.17
CA ILE A 127 -17.58 1.15 14.60
C ILE A 127 -16.06 1.18 14.82
N SER A 128 -15.53 0.12 15.43
CA SER A 128 -14.09 -0.13 15.49
C SER A 128 -13.82 -1.64 15.42
N PRO A 129 -12.84 -2.11 14.63
CA PRO A 129 -11.97 -1.32 13.77
C PRO A 129 -12.66 -0.80 12.50
N ILE A 130 -12.23 0.35 12.00
CA ILE A 130 -12.57 0.85 10.67
C ILE A 130 -11.58 0.22 9.67
N VAL A 131 -12.09 -0.46 8.63
CA VAL A 131 -11.26 -1.13 7.61
C VAL A 131 -11.33 -0.38 6.29
N HIS A 132 -10.17 -0.12 5.68
CA HIS A 132 -10.02 0.49 4.36
C HIS A 132 -9.30 -0.48 3.42
N ASP A 133 -9.81 -0.64 2.20
CA ASP A 133 -9.20 -1.47 1.15
C ASP A 133 -8.10 -0.73 0.35
N GLY A 134 -7.80 0.52 0.70
CA GLY A 134 -6.79 1.35 0.04
C GLY A 134 -7.17 1.80 -1.38
N SER A 135 -8.40 1.57 -1.85
CA SER A 135 -8.84 1.91 -3.21
C SER A 135 -9.17 3.40 -3.40
N THR A 136 -9.53 4.10 -2.32
CA THR A 136 -9.92 5.52 -2.33
C THR A 136 -8.85 6.47 -1.80
N GLY A 137 -7.63 5.97 -1.56
CA GLY A 137 -6.59 6.67 -0.84
C GLY A 137 -6.69 6.46 0.67
N LEU A 138 -5.56 6.53 1.35
CA LEU A 138 -5.43 6.21 2.79
C LEU A 138 -5.34 7.45 3.68
N ASN A 139 -5.17 8.63 3.09
CA ASN A 139 -5.26 9.88 3.83
C ASN A 139 -6.74 10.13 4.14
N GLY A 140 -7.10 10.13 5.41
CA GLY A 140 -8.48 10.25 5.83
C GLY A 140 -8.62 10.64 7.29
N ASP A 141 -9.83 11.11 7.60
CA ASP A 141 -10.29 11.42 8.94
C ASP A 141 -11.00 10.20 9.53
N TYR A 142 -10.54 9.76 10.69
CA TYR A 142 -11.10 8.63 11.44
C TYR A 142 -11.64 9.17 12.76
N ALA A 143 -12.85 8.77 13.13
CA ALA A 143 -13.56 9.42 14.22
C ALA A 143 -14.19 8.34 15.11
N PHE A 144 -13.95 8.43 16.42
CA PHE A 144 -14.47 7.48 17.41
C PHE A 144 -15.20 8.17 18.57
N GLY A 145 -16.49 7.86 18.72
CA GLY A 145 -17.35 8.32 19.82
C GLY A 145 -17.30 7.37 21.01
N PHE A 146 -17.32 7.95 22.21
CA PHE A 146 -17.26 7.23 23.49
C PHE A 146 -18.31 7.77 24.46
N ALA A 147 -19.25 6.92 24.84
CA ALA A 147 -20.27 7.26 25.84
C ALA A 147 -19.76 7.00 27.27
N PRO A 148 -19.90 7.94 28.20
CA PRO A 148 -19.59 7.69 29.61
C PRO A 148 -20.45 6.55 30.17
N ILE A 149 -19.84 5.60 30.90
CA ILE A 149 -20.62 4.61 31.63
C ILE A 149 -21.27 5.29 32.85
N ASP A 150 -22.58 5.12 32.99
CA ASP A 150 -23.36 5.72 34.09
C ASP A 150 -22.67 5.55 35.45
N GLY A 151 -22.28 6.67 36.08
CA GLY A 151 -21.64 6.70 37.38
C GLY A 151 -20.13 6.96 37.38
N THR A 152 -19.51 7.24 36.23
CA THR A 152 -18.13 7.74 36.15
C THR A 152 -18.14 9.26 35.91
N PRO A 153 -17.40 10.06 36.72
CA PRO A 153 -17.50 11.52 36.74
C PRO A 153 -17.03 12.22 35.48
#